data_AF-A0A4R4Q0Q3-F1
#
_entry.id   AF-A0A4R4Q0Q3-F1
#
_cell.length_a   1.000
_cell.length_b   1.000
_cell.length_c   1.000
_cell.angle_alpha   90.00
_cell.angle_beta   90.00
_cell.angle_gamma   90.00
#
_symmetry.space_group_name_H-M   'P 1'
#
loop_
_entity.id
_entity.type
_entity.pdbx_description
1 polymer ?
#
loop_
_entity_poly.entity_id
_entity_poly.type
_entity_poly.pdbx_seq_one_letter_code
_entity_poly.pdbx_strand_id
1 'polypeptide(L)' 'WVLLTTVAPELDEWAAYFAAGAGKRAAAEAGIPRVVSAREADDLLRAAEQFVTVVETALGLVHQPTLDGRAA' A
#
# COMPACT_ATOMS: atom_id res chain seq x y z
N TRP A 1 -10.69 -2.66 1.56
CA TRP A 1 -10.41 -3.23 0.23
C TRP A 1 -11.66 -3.68 -0.50
N VAL A 2 -12.56 -4.47 0.10
CA VAL A 2 -13.81 -4.94 -0.55
C VAL A 2 -14.71 -3.80 -1.10
N LEU A 3 -14.85 -2.69 -0.39
CA LEU A 3 -15.64 -1.56 -0.92
C LEU A 3 -15.01 -0.97 -2.18
N LEU A 4 -13.67 -0.88 -2.22
CA LEU A 4 -12.93 -0.30 -3.33
C LEU A 4 -13.24 -1.03 -4.64
N THR A 5 -13.35 -2.36 -4.59
CA THR A 5 -13.67 -3.16 -5.78
C THR A 5 -15.07 -2.93 -6.34
N THR A 6 -15.95 -2.33 -5.54
CA THR A 6 -17.31 -1.98 -5.99
C THR A 6 -17.37 -0.56 -6.52
N VAL A 7 -16.66 0.38 -5.91
CA VAL A 7 -16.78 1.82 -6.21
C VAL A 7 -15.73 2.33 -7.20
N ALA A 8 -14.61 1.61 -7.36
CA ALA A 8 -13.51 1.92 -8.27
C ALA A 8 -12.93 0.60 -8.82
N PRO A 9 -13.66 -0.11 -9.69
CA PRO A 9 -13.25 -1.42 -10.20
C PRO A 9 -11.92 -1.40 -10.98
N GLU A 10 -11.52 -0.25 -11.51
CA GLU A 10 -10.20 -0.03 -12.10
C GLU A 10 -9.04 -0.22 -11.10
N LEU A 11 -9.33 -0.24 -9.80
CA LEU A 11 -8.36 -0.48 -8.72
C LEU A 11 -8.47 -1.89 -8.12
N ASP A 12 -9.18 -2.83 -8.77
CA ASP A 12 -9.42 -4.18 -8.26
C ASP A 12 -8.15 -4.97 -7.94
N GLU A 13 -7.15 -4.89 -8.82
CA GLU A 13 -5.88 -5.60 -8.63
C GLU A 13 -5.16 -5.11 -7.36
N TRP A 14 -5.15 -3.79 -7.14
CA TRP A 14 -4.60 -3.18 -5.93
C TRP A 14 -5.40 -3.57 -4.69
N ALA A 15 -6.74 -3.55 -4.78
CA ALA A 15 -7.59 -3.97 -3.67
C ALA A 15 -7.35 -5.43 -3.26
N ALA A 16 -7.21 -6.34 -4.24
CA ALA A 16 -6.89 -7.74 -4.01
C ALA A 16 -5.51 -7.92 -3.39
N TYR A 17 -4.49 -7.21 -3.92
CA TYR A 17 -3.12 -7.25 -3.41
C TYR A 17 -3.06 -6.86 -1.92
N PHE A 18 -3.63 -5.71 -1.53
CA PHE A 18 -3.60 -5.27 -0.14
C PHE A 18 -4.51 -6.10 0.79
N ALA A 19 -5.60 -6.67 0.27
CA ALA A 19 -6.42 -7.61 1.02
C ALA A 19 -5.64 -8.88 1.37
N ALA A 20 -4.88 -9.43 0.43
CA ALA A 20 -4.05 -10.61 0.66
C ALA A 20 -2.97 -10.38 1.74
N GLY A 21 -2.42 -9.16 1.83
CA GLY A 21 -1.44 -8.78 2.85
C GLY A 21 -2.01 -8.44 4.24
N ALA A 22 -3.34 -8.26 4.36
CA ALA A 22 -3.95 -7.69 5.56
C ALA A 22 -3.76 -8.54 6.83
N GLY A 23 -3.78 -9.88 6.69
CA GLY A 23 -3.55 -10.79 7.82
C GLY A 23 -2.12 -10.71 8.37
N LYS A 24 -1.11 -10.63 7.48
CA LYS A 24 0.29 -10.45 7.88
C LYS A 24 0.51 -9.11 8.58
N ARG A 25 -0.10 -8.03 8.05
CA ARG A 25 -0.05 -6.70 8.68
C ARG A 25 -0.66 -6.72 10.09
N ALA A 26 -1.85 -7.32 10.25
CA ALA A 26 -2.50 -7.42 11.55
C ALA A 26 -1.65 -8.20 12.57
N ALA A 27 -1.00 -9.28 12.14
CA ALA A 27 -0.07 -10.04 12.98
C ALA A 27 1.16 -9.21 13.39
N ALA A 28 1.71 -8.42 12.46
CA ALA A 28 2.83 -7.53 12.74
C ALA A 28 2.44 -6.41 13.71
N GLU A 29 1.26 -5.80 13.55
CA GLU A 29 0.70 -4.77 14.45
C GLU A 29 0.44 -5.30 15.85
N ALA A 30 0.09 -6.59 15.97
CA ALA A 30 -0.04 -7.28 17.25
C ALA A 30 1.32 -7.63 17.91
N GLY A 31 2.45 -7.28 17.29
CA GLY A 31 3.79 -7.51 17.83
C GLY A 31 4.29 -8.95 17.67
N ILE A 32 3.66 -9.76 16.81
CA ILE A 32 4.11 -11.14 16.59
C ILE A 32 5.44 -11.09 15.82
N PRO A 33 6.54 -11.64 16.37
CA PRO A 33 7.84 -11.52 15.74
C PRO A 33 7.94 -12.38 14.48
N ARG A 34 8.73 -11.92 13.50
CA ARG A 34 9.11 -12.67 12.28
C ARG A 34 7.94 -13.08 11.36
N VAL A 35 6.79 -12.42 11.45
CA VAL A 35 5.64 -12.64 10.54
C VAL A 35 5.79 -11.96 9.17
N VAL A 36 6.69 -10.99 9.09
CA VAL A 36 7.07 -10.26 7.86
C VAL A 36 8.58 -10.08 7.87
N SER A 37 9.23 -10.36 6.75
CA SER A 37 10.64 -10.08 6.52
C SER A 37 10.87 -8.63 6.11
N ALA A 38 12.09 -8.12 6.28
CA ALA A 38 12.44 -6.76 5.83
C ALA A 38 12.15 -6.55 4.33
N ARG A 39 12.46 -7.55 3.50
CA ARG A 39 12.18 -7.50 2.06
C ARG A 39 10.69 -7.41 1.75
N GLU A 40 9.85 -8.21 2.43
CA GLU A 40 8.39 -8.15 2.26
C GLU A 40 7.84 -6.79 2.69
N ALA A 41 8.41 -6.19 3.74
CA ALA A 41 8.02 -4.85 4.17
C ALA A 41 8.42 -3.78 3.12
N ASP A 42 9.64 -3.84 2.59
CA ASP A 42 10.11 -2.92 1.54
C ASP A 42 9.28 -3.04 0.26
N ASP A 43 8.89 -4.27 -0.12
CA ASP A 43 8.06 -4.52 -1.28
C ASP A 43 6.63 -4.01 -1.08
N LEU A 44 6.06 -4.18 0.12
CA LEU A 44 4.76 -3.60 0.47
C LEU A 44 4.79 -2.06 0.46
N LEU A 45 5.86 -1.46 0.97
CA LEU A 45 6.02 0.00 0.98
C LEU A 45 6.06 0.55 -0.45
N ARG A 46 6.89 -0.05 -1.32
CA ARG A 46 6.97 0.34 -2.73
C ARG A 46 5.62 0.19 -3.45
N ALA A 47 4.91 -0.90 -3.18
CA ALA A 47 3.57 -1.13 -3.73
C ALA A 47 2.57 -0.07 -3.24
N ALA A 48 2.63 0.33 -1.97
CA ALA A 48 1.78 1.37 -1.41
C ALA A 48 2.08 2.75 -2.03
N GLU A 49 3.34 3.11 -2.21
CA GLU A 49 3.74 4.35 -2.90
C GLU A 49 3.20 4.39 -4.33
N GLN A 50 3.35 3.30 -5.08
CA GLN A 50 2.86 3.19 -6.44
C GLN A 50 1.33 3.27 -6.51
N PHE A 51 0.63 2.65 -5.56
CA PHE A 51 -0.83 2.75 -5.45
C PHE A 51 -1.29 4.19 -5.20
N VAL A 52 -0.60 4.95 -4.33
CA VAL A 52 -0.92 6.37 -4.10
C VAL A 52 -0.81 7.17 -5.39
N THR A 53 0.26 6.99 -6.17
CA THR A 53 0.42 7.65 -7.47
C THR A 53 -0.72 7.31 -8.44
N VAL A 54 -1.16 6.05 -8.47
CA VAL A 54 -2.31 5.62 -9.28
C VAL A 54 -3.60 6.33 -8.84
N VAL A 55 -3.86 6.38 -7.53
CA VAL A 55 -5.05 7.04 -6.97
C VAL A 55 -5.04 8.55 -7.26
N GLU A 56 -3.92 9.23 -7.07
CA GLU A 56 -3.81 10.65 -7.38
C GLU A 56 -4.04 10.94 -8.86
N THR A 57 -3.50 10.10 -9.74
CA THR A 57 -3.74 10.19 -11.19
C THR A 57 -5.22 10.01 -11.51
N ALA A 58 -5.88 9.01 -10.92
CA ALA A 58 -7.31 8.75 -11.10
C ALA A 58 -8.19 9.92 -10.60
N LEU A 59 -7.75 10.62 -9.55
CA LEU A 59 -8.42 11.80 -9.00
C LEU A 59 -8.05 13.11 -9.70
N GLY A 60 -7.13 13.09 -10.68
CA GLY A 60 -6.65 14.30 -11.36
C GLY A 60 -5.79 15.21 -10.48
N LEU A 61 -5.18 14.66 -9.42
CA LEU A 61 -4.31 15.39 -8.50
C LEU A 61 -2.87 15.43 -9.04
N VAL A 62 -2.15 16.52 -8.77
CA VAL A 62 -0.71 16.59 -9.02
C VAL A 62 -0.02 15.78 -7.91
N HIS A 63 0.63 14.67 -8.28
CA HIS A 63 1.42 13.86 -7.35
C HIS A 63 2.51 14.72 -6.70
N GLN A 64 2.56 14.72 -5.38
CA GLN A 64 3.62 15.37 -4.61
C GLN A 64 4.55 14.28 -4.08
N PRO A 65 5.81 14.20 -4.53
CA PRO A 65 6.72 13.15 -4.08
C PRO A 65 6.89 13.21 -2.57
N THR A 66 6.93 12.04 -1.93
CA THR A 66 7.22 11.93 -0.50
C THR A 66 8.52 12.65 -0.20
N LEU A 67 8.51 13.52 0.81
CA LEU A 67 9.70 14.21 1.28
C LEU A 67 10.72 13.16 1.71
N ASP A 68 11.74 12.93 0.90
CA ASP A 68 12.86 12.08 1.29
C ASP A 68 13.44 12.65 2.58
N GLY A 69 13.47 11.84 3.64
CA GLY A 69 14.07 12.15 4.94
C GLY A 69 15.60 12.24 4.89
N ARG A 70 16.15 12.97 3.91
CA ARG A 70 17.56 13.34 3.79
C ARG A 70 17.70 14.84 3.61
N ALA A 71 17.26 15.57 4.62
CA ALA A 71 17.85 16.86 4.97
C ALA A 71 18.53 16.69 6.34
N ALA A 72 19.72 16.08 6.32
CA ALA A 72 20.72 16.16 7.38
C ALA A 72 22.10 15.90 6.77
#